data_AF-A0A8T7HHI8-F1
#
_entry.id   AF-A0A8T7HHI8-F1
#
_cell.length_a   1.000
_cell.length_b   1.000
_cell.length_c   1.000
_cell.angle_alpha   90.00
_cell.angle_beta   90.00
_cell.angle_gamma   90.00
#
_symmetry.space_group_name_H-M   'P 1'
#
loop_
_entity.id
_entity.type
_entity.pdbx_description
1 polymer ?
#
loop_
_entity_poly.entity_id
_entity_poly.type
_entity_poly.pdbx_seq_one_letter_code
_entity_poly.pdbx_strand_id
1 'polypeptide(L)'
;MVWKDSEKARVYNRDYREKNKEKQKLYKKEYYEKHKEEKKQYDKKYTKENSTRIKKYRKEQHQKKRLEVLAKIDPAMKCSMCGCDDTRFLEINHIKGGGMKEQKSMKKTDHGMSTNFVMLIHRGDRGVEDLNLLCRVCNSIDHLERVYGKIGLRTVWKKDSELF
;
A
#
# COMPACT_ATOMS: atom_id res chain seq x y z
N MET A 1 9.94 -30.94 -31.13
CA MET A 1 9.37 -32.07 -30.35
C MET A 1 8.02 -31.60 -29.80
N VAL A 2 6.91 -32.02 -30.41
CA VAL A 2 5.55 -31.61 -30.03
C VAL A 2 5.05 -32.59 -28.97
N TRP A 3 5.03 -32.15 -27.72
CA TRP A 3 4.54 -32.96 -26.62
C TRP A 3 3.00 -32.99 -26.69
N LYS A 4 2.43 -34.14 -27.07
CA LYS A 4 0.97 -34.36 -27.11
C LYS A 4 0.34 -34.42 -25.71
N ASP A 5 1.15 -34.54 -24.67
CA ASP A 5 0.76 -34.69 -23.27
C ASP A 5 1.31 -33.51 -22.46
N SER A 6 0.41 -32.66 -21.99
CA SER A 6 0.72 -31.38 -21.34
C SER A 6 1.40 -31.54 -19.99
N GLU A 7 1.14 -32.63 -19.27
CA GLU A 7 1.73 -32.88 -17.95
C GLU A 7 3.19 -33.33 -18.09
N LYS A 8 3.49 -34.18 -19.07
CA LYS A 8 4.87 -34.57 -19.37
C LYS A 8 5.72 -33.38 -19.81
N ALA A 9 5.16 -32.48 -20.62
CA ALA A 9 5.84 -31.24 -20.99
C ALA A 9 6.11 -30.36 -19.77
N ARG A 10 5.16 -30.28 -18.83
CA ARG A 10 5.29 -29.48 -17.60
C ARG A 10 6.39 -30.01 -16.68
N VAL A 11 6.43 -31.32 -16.44
CA VAL A 11 7.46 -31.99 -15.63
C VAL A 11 8.83 -31.84 -16.27
N TYR A 12 8.95 -32.14 -17.57
CA TYR A 12 10.20 -31.97 -18.32
C TYR A 12 10.74 -30.53 -18.22
N ASN A 13 9.87 -29.53 -18.44
CA ASN A 13 10.26 -28.12 -18.36
C ASN A 13 10.63 -27.69 -16.93
N ARG A 14 10.01 -28.26 -15.90
CA ARG A 14 10.39 -28.03 -14.50
C ARG A 14 11.78 -28.59 -14.23
N ASP A 15 12.02 -29.84 -14.58
CA ASP A 15 13.28 -30.53 -14.30
C ASP A 15 14.44 -29.92 -15.10
N TYR A 16 14.19 -29.51 -16.35
CA TYR A 16 15.15 -28.75 -17.16
C TYR A 16 15.49 -27.40 -16.51
N ARG A 17 14.50 -26.68 -15.98
CA ARG A 17 14.71 -25.41 -15.26
C ARG A 17 15.54 -25.61 -14.00
N GLU A 18 15.29 -26.67 -13.23
CA GLU A 18 16.03 -26.91 -11.99
C GLU A 18 17.49 -27.29 -12.29
N LYS A 19 17.71 -28.23 -13.23
CA LYS A 19 19.06 -28.65 -13.64
C LYS A 19 19.89 -27.51 -14.25
N ASN A 20 19.25 -26.53 -14.89
CA ASN A 20 19.94 -25.41 -15.54
C ASN A 20 19.77 -24.09 -14.78
N LYS A 21 19.31 -24.11 -13.53
CA LYS A 21 18.94 -22.91 -12.77
C LYS A 21 20.07 -21.89 -12.69
N GLU A 22 21.28 -22.33 -12.34
CA GLU A 22 22.44 -21.45 -12.22
C GLU A 22 22.91 -20.92 -13.58
N LYS A 23 22.93 -21.78 -14.61
CA LYS A 23 23.25 -21.36 -15.98
C LYS A 23 22.25 -20.33 -16.52
N GLN A 24 20.96 -20.51 -16.25
CA GLN A 24 19.92 -19.57 -16.64
C GLN A 24 20.01 -18.25 -15.87
N LYS A 25 20.33 -18.29 -14.56
CA LYS A 25 20.58 -17.08 -13.77
C LYS A 25 21.75 -16.28 -14.32
N LEU A 26 22.88 -16.94 -14.61
CA LEU A 26 24.08 -16.29 -15.15
C LEU A 26 23.80 -15.67 -16.52
N TYR A 27 23.21 -16.44 -17.43
CA TYR A 27 22.82 -15.95 -18.76
C TYR A 27 21.89 -14.72 -18.68
N LYS A 28 20.88 -14.76 -17.80
CA LYS A 28 19.97 -13.62 -17.60
C LYS A 28 20.70 -12.39 -17.07
N LYS A 29 21.65 -12.58 -16.16
CA LYS A 29 22.48 -11.49 -15.61
C LYS A 29 23.34 -10.86 -16.70
N GLU A 30 24.06 -11.68 -17.48
CA GLU A 30 24.91 -11.21 -18.59
C GLU A 30 24.10 -10.48 -19.65
N TYR A 31 22.95 -11.04 -20.04
CA TYR A 31 22.03 -10.40 -20.97
C TYR A 31 21.53 -9.05 -20.43
N TYR A 32 21.13 -9.00 -19.15
CA TYR A 32 20.70 -7.75 -18.52
C TYR A 32 21.79 -6.70 -18.53
N GLU A 33 23.03 -7.03 -18.15
CA GLU A 33 24.14 -6.07 -18.15
C GLU A 33 24.43 -5.56 -19.56
N LYS A 34 24.42 -6.43 -20.56
CA LYS A 34 24.64 -6.05 -21.97
C LYS A 34 23.56 -5.10 -22.51
N HIS A 35 22.31 -5.29 -22.09
CA HIS A 35 21.15 -4.53 -22.59
C HIS A 35 20.61 -3.49 -21.58
N LYS A 36 21.39 -3.19 -20.53
CA LYS A 36 20.94 -2.36 -19.40
C LYS A 36 20.49 -0.96 -19.82
N GLU A 37 21.29 -0.30 -20.66
CA GLU A 37 20.99 1.06 -21.13
C GLU A 37 19.82 1.09 -22.11
N GLU A 38 19.74 0.13 -23.04
CA GLU A 38 18.59 -0.01 -23.95
C GLU A 38 17.29 -0.21 -23.16
N LYS A 39 17.32 -1.10 -22.16
CA LYS A 39 16.19 -1.34 -21.26
C LYS A 39 15.80 -0.07 -20.51
N LYS A 40 16.78 0.68 -19.97
CA LYS A 40 16.53 1.93 -19.25
C LYS A 40 15.89 3.00 -20.15
N GLN A 41 16.35 3.12 -21.39
CA GLN A 41 15.76 4.03 -22.38
C GLN A 41 14.32 3.62 -22.73
N TYR A 42 14.11 2.33 -22.98
CA TYR A 42 12.78 1.76 -23.22
C TYR A 42 11.84 2.03 -22.04
N ASP A 43 12.26 1.73 -20.81
CA ASP A 43 11.45 1.91 -19.60
C ASP A 43 11.10 3.41 -19.38
N LYS A 44 12.04 4.31 -19.66
CA LYS A 44 11.82 5.76 -19.60
C LYS A 44 10.76 6.20 -20.63
N LYS A 45 10.89 5.74 -21.88
CA LYS A 45 9.94 6.02 -22.96
C LYS A 45 8.54 5.50 -22.61
N TYR A 46 8.46 4.22 -22.24
CA TYR A 46 7.21 3.57 -21.84
C TYR A 46 6.53 4.31 -20.67
N THR A 47 7.30 4.67 -19.63
CA THR A 47 6.76 5.39 -18.46
C THR A 47 6.21 6.75 -18.83
N LYS A 48 6.89 7.48 -19.74
CA LYS A 48 6.43 8.79 -20.22
C LYS A 48 5.13 8.65 -21.02
N GLU A 49 5.12 7.77 -22.01
CA GLU A 49 3.98 7.53 -22.90
C GLU A 49 2.75 6.98 -22.16
N ASN A 50 2.97 6.19 -21.11
CA ASN A 50 1.90 5.55 -20.34
C ASN A 50 1.66 6.19 -18.97
N SER A 51 2.19 7.40 -18.74
CA SER A 51 2.23 8.03 -17.41
C SER A 51 0.84 8.16 -16.78
N THR A 52 -0.19 8.49 -17.56
CA THR A 52 -1.59 8.61 -17.12
C THR A 52 -2.15 7.28 -16.65
N ARG A 53 -2.01 6.23 -17.48
CA ARG A 53 -2.43 4.85 -17.17
C ARG A 53 -1.72 4.32 -15.92
N ILE A 54 -0.41 4.55 -15.82
CA ILE A 54 0.40 4.12 -14.67
C ILE A 54 -0.05 4.83 -13.40
N LYS A 55 -0.28 6.15 -13.45
CA LYS A 55 -0.79 6.92 -12.30
C LYS A 55 -2.17 6.44 -11.85
N LYS A 56 -3.09 6.22 -12.79
CA LYS A 56 -4.43 5.69 -12.50
C LYS A 56 -4.36 4.33 -11.81
N TYR A 57 -3.62 3.39 -12.41
CA TYR A 57 -3.42 2.06 -11.84
C TYR A 57 -2.81 2.13 -10.43
N ARG A 58 -1.75 2.92 -10.23
CA ARG A 58 -1.13 3.08 -8.91
C ARG A 58 -2.11 3.65 -7.87
N LYS A 59 -2.94 4.62 -8.25
CA LYS A 59 -3.98 5.21 -7.39
C LYS A 59 -5.02 4.17 -6.99
N GLU A 60 -5.52 3.38 -7.95
CA GLU A 60 -6.50 2.32 -7.71
C GLU A 60 -5.94 1.23 -6.78
N GLN A 61 -4.71 0.76 -7.06
CA GLN A 61 -4.04 -0.23 -6.23
C GLN A 61 -3.77 0.29 -4.81
N HIS A 62 -3.37 1.55 -4.67
CA HIS A 62 -3.21 2.17 -3.37
C HIS A 62 -4.55 2.26 -2.63
N GLN A 63 -5.62 2.68 -3.31
CA GLN A 63 -6.93 2.79 -2.71
C GLN A 63 -7.46 1.44 -2.21
N LYS A 64 -7.31 0.39 -3.02
CA LYS A 64 -7.69 -0.98 -2.63
C LYS A 64 -6.99 -1.40 -1.34
N LYS A 65 -5.66 -1.29 -1.30
CA LYS A 65 -4.87 -1.66 -0.11
C LYS A 65 -5.20 -0.80 1.11
N ARG A 66 -5.50 0.48 0.89
CA ARG A 66 -5.93 1.37 1.97
C ARG A 66 -7.25 0.89 2.58
N LEU A 67 -8.22 0.49 1.78
CA LEU A 67 -9.50 -0.05 2.28
C LEU A 67 -9.29 -1.36 3.06
N GLU A 68 -8.45 -2.27 2.56
CA GLU A 68 -8.09 -3.49 3.27
C GLU A 68 -7.45 -3.19 4.63
N VAL A 69 -6.58 -2.17 4.70
CA VAL A 69 -5.97 -1.73 5.96
C VAL A 69 -6.99 -1.09 6.91
N LEU A 70 -7.92 -0.27 6.41
CA LEU A 70 -8.99 0.26 7.26
C LEU A 70 -9.79 -0.88 7.90
N ALA A 71 -10.17 -1.88 7.11
CA ALA A 71 -10.92 -3.04 7.59
C ALA A 71 -10.13 -3.91 8.59
N LYS A 72 -8.78 -3.92 8.51
CA LYS A 72 -7.93 -4.57 9.52
C LYS A 72 -7.95 -3.84 10.87
N ILE A 73 -8.03 -2.51 10.86
CA ILE A 73 -8.05 -1.68 12.08
C ILE A 73 -9.45 -1.74 12.72
N ASP A 74 -10.48 -1.53 11.92
CA ASP A 74 -11.88 -1.63 12.33
C ASP A 74 -12.70 -2.27 11.20
N PRO A 75 -13.21 -3.50 11.37
CA PRO A 75 -14.06 -4.17 10.37
C PRO A 75 -15.31 -3.38 10.00
N ALA A 76 -15.84 -2.55 10.90
CA ALA A 76 -16.98 -1.68 10.60
C ALA A 76 -16.58 -0.46 9.77
N MET A 77 -15.28 -0.17 9.66
CA MET A 77 -14.69 1.00 9.01
C MET A 77 -15.39 2.29 9.45
N LYS A 78 -15.41 2.56 10.77
CA LYS A 78 -16.06 3.75 11.34
C LYS A 78 -15.11 4.60 12.15
N CYS A 79 -15.35 5.90 12.10
CA CYS A 79 -14.70 6.85 13.00
C CYS A 79 -15.08 6.52 14.45
N SER A 80 -14.10 6.29 15.32
CA SER A 80 -14.33 5.94 16.72
C SER A 80 -14.91 7.08 17.57
N MET A 81 -14.89 8.33 17.07
CA MET A 81 -15.43 9.50 17.79
C MET A 81 -16.85 9.86 17.36
N CYS A 82 -17.09 10.00 16.05
CA CYS A 82 -18.38 10.50 15.54
C CYS A 82 -19.21 9.44 14.80
N GLY A 83 -18.67 8.23 14.55
CA GLY A 83 -19.37 7.17 13.83
C GLY A 83 -19.40 7.33 12.30
N CYS A 84 -18.68 8.32 11.73
CA CYS A 84 -18.54 8.48 10.29
C CYS A 84 -18.08 7.17 9.62
N ASP A 85 -18.83 6.70 8.64
CA ASP A 85 -18.59 5.46 7.89
C ASP A 85 -18.16 5.71 6.42
N ASP A 86 -17.99 6.98 6.04
CA ASP A 86 -17.48 7.33 4.72
C ASP A 86 -15.96 7.12 4.66
N THR A 87 -15.55 6.02 4.03
CA THR A 87 -14.14 5.62 3.89
C THR A 87 -13.24 6.66 3.22
N ARG A 88 -13.81 7.63 2.50
CA ARG A 88 -13.08 8.77 1.89
C ARG A 88 -12.57 9.75 2.95
N PHE A 89 -13.26 9.86 4.08
CA PHE A 89 -12.92 10.78 5.17
C PHE A 89 -12.14 10.14 6.30
N LEU A 90 -12.09 8.81 6.37
CA LEU A 90 -11.36 8.10 7.41
C LEU A 90 -9.84 8.25 7.25
N GLU A 91 -9.16 8.28 8.38
CA GLU A 91 -7.72 8.35 8.52
C GLU A 91 -7.30 7.38 9.62
N ILE A 92 -6.09 6.85 9.46
CA ILE A 92 -5.47 5.99 10.47
C ILE A 92 -4.89 6.92 11.53
N ASN A 93 -5.35 6.77 12.77
CA ASN A 93 -4.91 7.57 13.89
C ASN A 93 -4.23 6.69 14.94
N HIS A 94 -3.25 7.26 15.63
CA HIS A 94 -2.58 6.63 16.77
C HIS A 94 -3.32 6.98 18.05
N ILE A 95 -3.83 5.98 18.77
CA ILE A 95 -4.65 6.18 19.97
C ILE A 95 -3.89 6.99 21.04
N LYS A 96 -2.58 6.74 21.17
CA LYS A 96 -1.69 7.44 22.13
C LYS A 96 -0.93 8.62 21.48
N GLY A 97 -1.29 9.01 20.27
CA GLY A 97 -0.53 9.95 19.45
C GLY A 97 0.82 9.37 19.00
N GLY A 98 1.73 10.24 18.55
CA GLY A 98 3.09 9.83 18.17
C GLY A 98 3.27 9.40 16.71
N GLY A 99 2.25 9.49 15.86
CA GLY A 99 2.36 9.15 14.44
C GLY A 99 3.46 9.93 13.70
N MET A 100 3.70 11.20 14.06
CA MET A 100 4.83 11.96 13.51
C MET A 100 6.19 11.41 13.95
N LYS A 101 6.31 10.90 15.17
CA LYS A 101 7.55 10.27 15.66
C LYS A 101 7.80 8.96 14.94
N GLU A 102 6.77 8.14 14.75
CA GLU A 102 6.86 6.90 13.95
C GLU A 102 7.24 7.21 12.51
N GLN A 103 6.58 8.18 11.87
CA GLN A 103 6.93 8.58 10.51
C GLN A 103 8.37 9.09 10.38
N LYS A 104 8.91 9.77 11.40
CA LYS A 104 10.32 10.20 11.43
C LYS A 104 11.29 9.05 11.70
N SER A 105 10.90 8.05 12.50
CA SER A 105 11.74 6.89 12.81
C SER A 105 11.77 5.87 11.67
N MET A 106 10.78 5.90 10.77
CA MET A 106 10.77 5.14 9.54
C MET A 106 11.95 5.56 8.66
N LYS A 107 13.06 4.82 8.77
CA LYS A 107 14.24 5.01 7.94
C LYS A 107 13.83 4.89 6.47
N LYS A 108 14.39 5.77 5.62
CA LYS A 108 14.44 5.49 4.18
C LYS A 108 15.15 4.15 4.03
N THR A 109 14.54 3.21 3.31
CA THR A 109 15.26 1.98 2.96
C THR A 109 16.50 2.34 2.16
N ASP A 110 17.48 1.44 2.05
CA ASP A 110 18.72 1.64 1.28
C ASP A 110 18.47 1.97 -0.22
N HIS A 111 17.21 1.95 -0.65
CA HIS A 111 16.74 2.31 -1.99
C HIS A 111 15.91 3.60 -2.04
N GLY A 112 15.95 4.43 -0.98
CA GLY A 112 15.36 5.77 -0.95
C GLY A 112 13.83 5.83 -1.00
N MET A 113 13.14 4.70 -0.95
CA MET A 113 11.67 4.66 -0.88
C MET A 113 11.21 5.05 0.52
N SER A 114 10.33 6.04 0.62
CA SER A 114 9.55 6.23 1.85
C SER A 114 8.69 4.99 2.06
N THR A 115 8.84 4.37 3.22
CA THR A 115 7.95 3.28 3.63
C THR A 115 6.55 3.86 3.79
N ASN A 116 5.65 3.50 2.87
CA ASN A 116 4.26 3.91 2.97
C ASN A 116 3.64 3.16 4.17
N PHE A 117 3.17 3.89 5.18
CA PHE A 117 2.61 3.33 6.42
C PHE A 117 1.48 2.33 6.16
N VAL A 118 0.58 2.63 5.22
CA VAL A 118 -0.49 1.72 4.76
C VAL A 118 0.10 0.42 4.22
N MET A 119 1.20 0.50 3.48
CA MET A 119 1.84 -0.70 2.92
C MET A 119 2.47 -1.59 3.98
N LEU A 120 3.02 -1.02 5.06
CA LEU A 120 3.57 -1.80 6.18
C LEU A 120 2.47 -2.60 6.88
N ILE A 121 1.35 -1.96 7.19
CA ILE A 121 0.19 -2.62 7.80
C ILE A 121 -0.42 -3.66 6.85
N HIS A 122 -0.51 -3.33 5.55
CA HIS A 122 -1.02 -4.28 4.56
C HIS A 122 -0.17 -5.56 4.53
N ARG A 123 1.16 -5.45 4.57
CA ARG A 123 2.10 -6.59 4.55
C ARG A 123 2.21 -7.34 5.88
N GLY A 124 1.79 -6.72 6.99
CA GLY A 124 1.95 -7.28 8.33
C GLY A 124 3.27 -6.92 9.01
N ASP A 125 4.07 -6.03 8.41
CA ASP A 125 5.31 -5.53 9.01
C ASP A 125 5.04 -4.57 10.19
N ARG A 126 3.80 -4.09 10.30
CA ARG A 126 3.31 -3.21 11.36
C ARG A 126 1.91 -3.65 11.79
N GLY A 127 1.72 -3.92 13.09
CA GLY A 127 0.42 -4.26 13.69
C GLY A 127 -0.55 -3.08 13.72
N VAL A 128 -1.76 -3.29 14.24
CA VAL A 128 -2.86 -2.29 14.27
C VAL A 128 -3.37 -1.97 15.67
N GLU A 129 -2.77 -2.55 16.70
CA GLU A 129 -3.31 -2.66 18.05
C GLU A 129 -3.37 -1.30 18.79
N ASP A 130 -2.52 -0.36 18.40
CA ASP A 130 -2.46 1.01 18.91
C ASP A 130 -3.10 2.04 17.96
N LEU A 131 -3.81 1.56 16.94
CA LEU A 131 -4.44 2.39 15.91
C LEU A 131 -5.96 2.37 16.05
N ASN A 132 -6.59 3.48 15.70
CA ASN A 132 -8.03 3.56 15.46
C ASN A 132 -8.30 4.31 14.15
N LEU A 133 -9.56 4.30 13.73
CA LEU A 133 -10.00 5.12 12.61
C LEU A 133 -10.67 6.39 13.14
N LEU A 134 -10.27 7.54 12.61
CA LEU A 134 -10.94 8.81 12.82
C LEU A 134 -11.28 9.42 11.47
N CYS A 135 -12.40 10.13 11.35
CA CYS A 135 -12.58 11.00 10.19
C CYS A 135 -11.64 12.21 10.31
N ARG A 136 -11.30 12.85 9.19
CA ARG A 136 -10.44 14.05 9.14
C ARG A 136 -10.76 15.09 10.22
N VAL A 137 -12.04 15.40 10.41
CA VAL A 137 -12.49 16.41 11.40
C VAL A 137 -12.20 15.94 12.82
N CYS A 138 -12.56 14.70 13.15
CA CYS A 138 -12.28 14.12 14.47
C CYS A 138 -10.79 13.97 14.73
N ASN A 139 -10.00 13.64 13.70
CA ASN A 139 -8.54 13.57 13.80
C ASN A 139 -7.93 14.94 14.12
N SER A 140 -8.43 16.02 13.51
CA SER A 140 -8.03 17.38 13.87
C SER A 140 -8.43 17.77 15.30
N ILE A 141 -9.64 17.40 15.75
CA ILE A 141 -10.08 17.63 17.13
C ILE A 141 -9.17 16.87 18.11
N ASP A 142 -8.91 15.59 17.88
CA ASP A 142 -8.00 14.77 18.71
C ASP A 142 -6.60 15.41 18.80
N HIS A 143 -6.07 15.92 17.69
CA HIS A 143 -4.81 16.66 17.70
C HIS A 143 -4.87 17.93 18.57
N LEU A 144 -5.89 18.78 18.37
CA LEU A 144 -6.06 20.02 19.13
C LEU A 144 -6.22 19.72 20.62
N GLU A 145 -7.00 18.70 20.99
CA GLU A 145 -7.21 18.31 22.37
C GLU A 145 -5.93 17.83 23.06
N ARG A 146 -5.03 17.18 22.32
CA ARG A 146 -3.72 16.77 22.84
C ARG A 146 -2.77 17.95 23.06
N VAL A 147 -2.86 19.00 22.24
CA VAL A 147 -1.95 20.16 22.32
C VAL A 147 -2.44 21.20 23.32
N TYR A 148 -3.74 21.50 23.32
CA TYR A 148 -4.33 22.61 24.07
C TYR A 148 -5.23 22.17 25.23
N GLY A 149 -5.45 20.87 25.41
CA GLY A 149 -6.42 20.34 26.37
C GLY A 149 -7.84 20.35 25.80
N LYS A 150 -8.84 20.04 26.63
CA LYS A 150 -10.24 19.93 26.18
C LYS A 150 -10.74 21.25 25.59
N ILE A 151 -11.10 21.23 24.30
CA ILE A 151 -11.58 22.41 23.56
C ILE A 151 -13.11 22.49 23.46
N GLY A 152 -13.84 21.45 23.88
CA GLY A 152 -15.31 21.42 23.88
C GLY A 152 -15.96 21.27 22.50
N LEU A 153 -15.18 20.99 21.45
CA LEU A 153 -15.71 20.74 20.11
C LEU A 153 -16.18 19.29 19.96
N ARG A 154 -17.33 19.11 19.32
CA ARG A 154 -17.87 17.78 19.00
C ARG A 154 -18.28 17.71 17.54
N THR A 155 -17.85 16.64 16.87
CA THR A 155 -18.33 16.30 15.52
C THR A 155 -19.55 15.38 15.62
N VAL A 156 -20.57 15.64 14.81
CA VAL A 156 -21.75 14.77 14.67
C VAL A 156 -21.82 14.27 13.23
N TRP A 157 -21.82 12.96 13.04
CA TRP A 157 -22.10 12.35 11.73
C TRP A 157 -23.60 12.08 11.62
N LYS A 158 -24.29 12.85 10.78
CA LYS A 158 -25.67 12.56 10.39
C LYS A 158 -25.63 11.97 8.99
N LYS A 159 -26.00 10.70 8.88
CA LYS A 159 -26.21 10.05 7.59
C LYS A 159 -27.63 10.37 7.19
N ASP A 160 -27.82 11.51 6.52
CA ASP A 160 -29.13 11.87 5.99
C ASP A 160 -29.57 10.72 5.08
N SER A 161 -30.67 10.06 5.46
CA SER A 161 -31.21 8.90 4.75
C SER A 161 -31.98 9.29 3.49
N GLU A 162 -32.07 10.59 3.18
CA GLU A 162 -32.99 11.15 2.18
C GLU A 162 -32.42 12.37 1.45
N LEU A 163 -31.15 12.35 1.08
CA LEU A 163 -30.62 13.28 0.07
C LEU A 163 -30.03 12.46 -1.06
N PHE A 164 -30.92 12.03 -1.97
CA PHE A 164 -30.83 11.97 -3.43
C PHE A 164 -31.89 11.02 -3.98
#